data_AF-A0A1I7Z5N0-F1
#
_entry.id   AF-A0A1I7Z5N0-F1
#
_cell.length_a   1.000
_cell.length_b   1.000
_cell.length_c   1.000
_cell.angle_alpha   90.00
_cell.angle_beta   90.00
_cell.angle_gamma   90.00
#
_symmetry.space_group_name_H-M   'P 1'
#
loop_
_entity.id
_entity.type
_entity.pdbx_description
1 polymer ?
#
loop_
_entity_poly.entity_id
_entity_poly.type
_entity_poly.pdbx_seq_one_letter_code
_entity_poly.pdbx_strand_id
1 'polypeptide(L)'
;MIYKKALGDPMLCAMYSDLCKRQVDNEMREHGTSTFRNGLLARCQRMFDEDGSDPRIKMLQEEMDEFDDPEDKAVMQKVIDLLHKKSKARYLANIPFIGELFRHGLITPEIVTWCLVRLLRRDEDEGSDEESIECAVKLLESVGRNGEPVSRDQIDPYILYLQDKSPNYSSRLRTAIAELAALRKNNWKPLRAEANQE
;
A
#
# COMPACT_ATOMS: atom_id res chain seq x y z
N MET A 1 -3.08 10.73 -16.68
CA MET A 1 -2.45 11.87 -15.97
C MET A 1 -2.78 11.90 -14.48
N ILE A 2 -4.04 11.68 -14.07
CA ILE A 2 -4.47 11.78 -12.66
C ILE A 2 -3.69 10.80 -11.76
N TYR A 3 -3.61 9.52 -12.14
CA TYR A 3 -2.87 8.51 -11.36
C TYR A 3 -1.42 8.95 -11.09
N LYS A 4 -0.64 9.27 -12.14
CA LYS A 4 0.76 9.71 -11.99
C LYS A 4 0.93 10.99 -11.15
N LYS A 5 -0.05 11.90 -11.17
CA LYS A 5 -0.03 13.12 -10.33
C LYS A 5 -0.37 12.82 -8.88
N ALA A 6 -1.33 11.93 -8.62
CA ALA A 6 -1.67 11.48 -7.26
C ALA A 6 -0.47 10.82 -6.55
N LEU A 7 0.37 10.11 -7.30
CA LEU A 7 1.58 9.50 -6.76
C LEU A 7 2.70 10.50 -6.43
N GLY A 8 2.67 11.69 -7.04
CA GLY A 8 3.65 12.74 -6.79
C GLY A 8 3.35 13.59 -5.57
N ASP A 9 2.10 13.56 -5.08
CA ASP A 9 1.67 14.34 -3.92
C ASP A 9 0.66 13.54 -3.08
N PRO A 10 1.14 12.81 -2.06
CA PRO A 10 0.29 12.00 -1.19
C PRO A 10 -0.83 12.79 -0.50
N MET A 11 -0.65 14.10 -0.26
CA MET A 11 -1.68 14.93 0.39
C MET A 11 -2.90 15.15 -0.50
N LEU A 12 -2.76 15.02 -1.82
CA LEU A 12 -3.83 15.21 -2.78
C LEU A 12 -4.58 13.90 -3.11
N CYS A 13 -4.18 12.76 -2.53
CA CYS A 13 -4.78 11.46 -2.84
C CYS A 13 -6.29 11.43 -2.65
N ALA A 14 -6.82 12.03 -1.57
CA ALA A 14 -8.26 12.11 -1.31
C ALA A 14 -9.00 12.96 -2.36
N MET A 15 -8.45 14.11 -2.75
CA MET A 15 -9.04 14.95 -3.79
C MET A 15 -9.06 14.23 -5.15
N TYR A 16 -7.97 13.50 -5.48
CA TYR A 16 -7.90 12.73 -6.71
C TYR A 16 -8.85 11.53 -6.70
N SER A 17 -9.09 10.89 -5.56
CA SER A 17 -10.05 9.79 -5.46
C SER A 17 -11.48 10.28 -5.64
N ASP A 18 -11.83 11.45 -5.09
CA ASP A 18 -13.13 12.10 -5.32
C ASP A 18 -13.35 12.40 -6.80
N LEU A 19 -12.32 12.92 -7.49
CA LEU A 19 -12.38 13.17 -8.93
C LEU A 19 -12.58 11.87 -9.73
N CYS A 20 -11.85 10.81 -9.38
CA CYS A 20 -12.02 9.49 -9.98
C CYS A 20 -13.45 8.98 -9.78
N LYS A 21 -14.02 9.15 -8.58
CA LYS A 21 -15.39 8.73 -8.29
C LYS A 21 -16.41 9.49 -9.13
N ARG A 22 -16.29 10.82 -9.22
CA ARG A 22 -17.17 11.65 -10.07
C ARG A 22 -17.10 11.26 -11.54
N GLN A 23 -15.91 10.96 -12.05
CA GLN A 23 -15.74 10.49 -13.43
C GLN A 23 -16.46 9.16 -13.66
N VAL A 24 -16.26 8.18 -12.77
CA VAL A 24 -16.95 6.88 -12.86
C VAL A 24 -18.45 7.03 -12.78
N ASP A 25 -18.95 7.87 -11.87
CA ASP A 25 -20.39 8.09 -11.72
C ASP A 25 -21.00 8.76 -12.96
N ASN A 26 -20.26 9.65 -13.63
CA ASN A 26 -20.70 10.26 -14.88
C ASN A 26 -20.81 9.23 -16.01
N GLU A 27 -19.75 8.43 -16.22
CA GLU A 27 -19.75 7.37 -17.25
C GLU A 27 -20.85 6.33 -17.00
N MET A 28 -21.05 5.93 -15.73
CA MET A 28 -22.12 5.00 -15.36
C MET A 28 -23.52 5.56 -15.66
N ARG A 29 -23.74 6.86 -15.48
CA ARG A 29 -25.03 7.50 -15.83
C ARG A 29 -25.25 7.59 -17.34
N GLU A 30 -24.21 7.88 -18.11
CA GLU A 30 -24.31 8.09 -19.56
C GLU A 30 -24.36 6.78 -20.35
N HIS A 31 -23.61 5.76 -19.90
CA HIS A 31 -23.35 4.56 -20.70
C HIS A 31 -23.64 3.25 -19.97
N GLY A 32 -24.04 3.29 -18.68
CA GLY A 32 -24.26 2.09 -17.86
C GLY A 32 -23.00 1.28 -17.54
N THR A 33 -21.83 1.72 -18.02
CA THR A 33 -20.53 1.10 -17.82
C THR A 33 -19.46 2.18 -17.69
N SER A 34 -18.33 1.88 -17.03
CA SER A 34 -17.22 2.82 -16.91
C SER A 34 -15.92 2.20 -17.40
N THR A 35 -15.42 2.72 -18.52
CA THR A 35 -14.10 2.36 -19.05
C THR A 35 -12.99 2.92 -18.17
N PHE A 36 -13.23 4.06 -17.51
CA PHE A 36 -12.30 4.63 -16.55
C PHE A 36 -12.10 3.73 -15.33
N ARG A 37 -13.18 3.17 -14.77
CA ARG A 37 -13.07 2.19 -13.66
C ARG A 37 -12.28 0.97 -14.08
N ASN A 38 -12.54 0.42 -15.27
CA ASN A 38 -11.78 -0.71 -15.80
C ASN A 38 -10.30 -0.36 -15.98
N GLY A 39 -9.99 0.85 -16.43
CA GLY A 39 -8.63 1.36 -16.53
C GLY A 39 -7.92 1.50 -15.18
N LEU A 40 -8.64 1.94 -14.13
CA LEU A 40 -8.13 2.00 -12.76
C LEU A 40 -7.81 0.60 -12.23
N LEU A 41 -8.72 -0.36 -12.40
CA LEU A 41 -8.51 -1.75 -11.99
C LEU A 41 -7.31 -2.35 -12.72
N ALA A 42 -7.23 -2.22 -14.05
CA ALA A 42 -6.10 -2.71 -14.84
C ALA A 42 -4.78 -2.02 -14.47
N ARG A 43 -4.82 -0.77 -13.99
CA ARG A 43 -3.63 -0.08 -13.48
C ARG A 43 -3.19 -0.62 -12.12
N CYS A 44 -4.13 -0.89 -11.22
CA CYS A 44 -3.84 -1.51 -9.93
C CYS A 44 -3.36 -2.95 -10.11
N GLN A 45 -3.96 -3.72 -11.02
CA GLN A 45 -3.52 -5.08 -11.37
C GLN A 45 -2.12 -5.11 -11.98
N ARG A 46 -1.74 -4.16 -12.83
CA ARG A 46 -0.34 -4.08 -13.28
C ARG A 46 0.66 -3.84 -12.15
N MET A 47 0.22 -3.23 -11.04
CA MET A 47 1.06 -3.19 -9.85
C MET A 47 1.21 -4.55 -9.18
N PHE A 48 0.30 -5.50 -9.41
CA PHE A 48 0.48 -6.89 -8.97
C PHE A 48 1.50 -7.64 -9.80
N ASP A 49 1.40 -7.53 -11.13
CA ASP A 49 2.22 -8.31 -12.05
C ASP A 49 3.68 -7.83 -12.08
N GLU A 50 3.87 -6.51 -11.99
CA GLU A 50 5.16 -5.95 -11.60
C GLU A 50 5.27 -6.17 -10.09
N ASP A 51 6.02 -7.17 -9.60
CA ASP A 51 6.18 -7.55 -8.17
C ASP A 51 6.79 -6.44 -7.26
N GLY A 52 6.49 -5.16 -7.51
CA GLY A 52 7.11 -3.99 -6.92
C GLY A 52 8.62 -3.89 -7.15
N SER A 53 9.18 -4.77 -7.97
CA SER A 53 10.60 -4.86 -8.30
C SER A 53 10.79 -4.49 -9.76
N ASP A 54 11.74 -3.60 -10.03
CA ASP A 54 12.15 -3.26 -11.39
C ASP A 54 12.67 -4.53 -12.09
N PRO A 55 12.18 -4.91 -13.29
CA PRO A 55 12.64 -6.12 -13.98
C PRO A 55 14.15 -6.13 -14.25
N ARG A 56 14.78 -4.95 -14.31
CA ARG A 56 16.23 -4.81 -14.45
C ARG A 56 17.00 -5.33 -13.25
N ILE A 57 16.38 -5.45 -12.06
CA ILE A 57 17.04 -5.98 -10.87
C ILE A 57 17.48 -7.43 -11.09
N LYS A 58 16.61 -8.29 -11.63
CA LYS A 58 16.97 -9.69 -11.88
C LYS A 58 18.09 -9.81 -12.91
N MET A 59 18.00 -9.03 -13.99
CA MET A 59 19.04 -9.00 -15.02
C MET A 59 20.39 -8.54 -14.46
N LEU A 60 20.40 -7.48 -13.64
CA LEU A 60 21.62 -6.97 -13.03
C LEU A 60 22.18 -7.92 -11.98
N GLN A 61 21.34 -8.67 -11.27
CA GLN A 61 21.78 -9.71 -10.33
C GLN A 61 22.45 -10.88 -11.07
N GLU A 62 21.86 -11.34 -12.16
CA GLU A 62 22.44 -12.39 -13.03
C GLU A 62 23.76 -11.91 -13.65
N GLU A 63 23.82 -10.69 -14.18
CA GLU A 63 25.05 -10.10 -14.71
C GLU A 63 26.13 -9.94 -13.62
N MET A 64 25.76 -9.57 -12.39
CA MET A 64 26.69 -9.42 -11.26
C MET A 64 27.38 -10.74 -10.89
N ASP A 65 26.69 -11.87 -11.04
CA ASP A 65 27.24 -13.20 -10.80
C ASP A 65 28.30 -13.59 -11.84
N GLU A 66 28.26 -12.99 -13.04
CA GLU A 66 29.24 -13.21 -14.12
C GLU A 66 30.53 -12.41 -13.97
N PHE A 67 30.55 -11.34 -13.16
CA PHE A 67 31.78 -10.61 -12.87
C PHE A 67 32.69 -11.43 -11.96
N ASP A 68 34.01 -11.33 -12.12
CA ASP A 68 34.99 -11.91 -11.19
C ASP A 68 35.60 -10.85 -10.27
N ASP A 69 35.61 -9.58 -10.70
CA ASP A 69 36.22 -8.49 -9.95
C ASP A 69 35.32 -8.00 -8.79
N PRO A 70 35.84 -7.96 -7.55
CA PRO A 70 35.06 -7.52 -6.39
C PRO A 70 34.60 -6.05 -6.44
N GLU A 71 35.35 -5.17 -7.12
CA GLU A 71 35.04 -3.74 -7.20
C GLU A 71 33.91 -3.49 -8.18
N ASP A 72 33.91 -4.19 -9.32
CA ASP A 72 32.80 -4.20 -10.28
C ASP A 72 31.51 -4.77 -9.65
N LYS A 73 31.60 -5.87 -8.89
CA LYS A 73 30.46 -6.40 -8.10
C LYS A 73 29.93 -5.38 -7.11
N ALA A 74 30.79 -4.68 -6.40
CA ALA A 74 30.38 -3.67 -5.43
C ALA A 74 29.67 -2.46 -6.08
N VAL A 75 30.11 -2.04 -7.27
CA VAL A 75 29.43 -1.00 -8.06
C VAL A 75 28.05 -1.48 -8.51
N MET A 76 27.96 -2.71 -9.03
CA MET A 76 26.72 -3.29 -9.52
C MET A 76 25.70 -3.50 -8.39
N GLN A 77 26.15 -3.97 -7.23
CA GLN A 77 25.32 -4.09 -6.03
C GLN A 77 24.72 -2.73 -5.62
N LYS A 78 25.51 -1.64 -5.66
CA LYS A 78 24.98 -0.29 -5.38
C LYS A 78 23.90 0.12 -6.37
N VAL A 79 24.02 -0.24 -7.64
CA VAL A 79 22.99 0.04 -8.66
C VAL A 79 21.71 -0.75 -8.36
N ILE A 80 21.85 -2.03 -8.02
CA ILE A 80 20.75 -2.91 -7.62
C ILE A 80 20.03 -2.32 -6.39
N ASP A 81 20.76 -1.91 -5.35
CA ASP A 81 20.21 -1.32 -4.14
C ASP A 81 19.44 -0.02 -4.42
N LEU A 82 19.97 0.84 -5.30
CA LEU A 82 19.29 2.06 -5.74
C LEU A 82 17.98 1.76 -6.48
N LEU A 83 17.96 0.72 -7.33
CA LEU A 83 16.76 0.28 -8.02
C LEU A 83 15.73 -0.30 -7.06
N HIS A 84 16.15 -1.09 -6.07
CA HIS A 84 15.27 -1.58 -5.00
C HIS A 84 14.64 -0.41 -4.24
N LYS A 85 15.45 0.55 -3.78
CA LYS A 85 14.98 1.75 -3.07
C LYS A 85 13.98 2.56 -3.89
N LYS A 86 14.28 2.78 -5.17
CA LYS A 86 13.39 3.52 -6.08
C LYS A 86 12.07 2.79 -6.29
N SER A 87 12.12 1.47 -6.44
CA SER A 87 10.92 0.65 -6.65
C SER A 87 10.06 0.59 -5.38
N LYS A 88 10.68 0.50 -4.21
CA LYS A 88 10.05 0.61 -2.89
C LYS A 88 9.35 1.96 -2.72
N ALA A 89 10.05 3.07 -2.92
CA ALA A 89 9.48 4.41 -2.80
C ALA A 89 8.28 4.61 -3.73
N ARG A 90 8.38 4.14 -4.98
CA ARG A 90 7.28 4.17 -5.96
C ARG A 90 6.07 3.37 -5.48
N TYR A 91 6.30 2.21 -4.90
CA TYR A 91 5.24 1.34 -4.40
C TYR A 91 4.55 1.94 -3.16
N LEU A 92 5.31 2.37 -2.15
CA LEU A 92 4.79 2.96 -0.93
C LEU A 92 3.99 4.24 -1.19
N ALA A 93 4.42 5.06 -2.16
CA ALA A 93 3.68 6.25 -2.58
C ALA A 93 2.29 5.93 -3.18
N ASN A 94 2.06 4.72 -3.68
CA ASN A 94 0.76 4.31 -4.21
C ASN A 94 -0.24 3.91 -3.10
N ILE A 95 0.25 3.44 -1.95
CA ILE A 95 -0.59 2.83 -0.91
C ILE A 95 -1.67 3.79 -0.38
N PRO A 96 -1.37 5.07 -0.06
CA PRO A 96 -2.41 6.00 0.39
C PRO A 96 -3.53 6.17 -0.65
N PHE A 97 -3.16 6.25 -1.94
CA PHE A 97 -4.14 6.40 -3.00
C PHE A 97 -5.01 5.15 -3.18
N ILE A 98 -4.44 3.96 -2.97
CA ILE A 98 -5.19 2.68 -2.99
C ILE A 98 -6.24 2.67 -1.87
N GLY A 99 -5.89 3.09 -0.66
CA GLY A 99 -6.86 3.23 0.44
C GLY A 99 -8.02 4.16 0.08
N GLU A 100 -7.72 5.31 -0.53
CA GLU A 100 -8.74 6.27 -0.97
C GLU A 100 -9.61 5.75 -2.13
N LEU A 101 -9.02 5.05 -3.11
CA LEU A 101 -9.79 4.39 -4.17
C LEU A 101 -10.71 3.30 -3.61
N PHE A 102 -10.24 2.55 -2.60
CA PHE A 102 -11.03 1.53 -1.92
C PHE A 102 -12.21 2.18 -1.17
N ARG A 103 -11.99 3.33 -0.54
CA ARG A 103 -13.03 4.12 0.13
C ARG A 103 -14.22 4.42 -0.79
N HIS A 104 -13.97 4.75 -2.05
CA HIS A 104 -15.03 5.01 -3.03
C HIS A 104 -15.59 3.76 -3.73
N GLY A 105 -15.16 2.56 -3.32
CA GLY A 105 -15.54 1.30 -3.96
C GLY A 105 -15.05 1.21 -5.41
N LEU A 106 -13.98 1.93 -5.77
CA LEU A 106 -13.45 1.94 -7.13
C LEU A 106 -12.56 0.74 -7.42
N ILE A 107 -11.98 0.15 -6.39
CA ILE A 107 -11.15 -1.06 -6.44
C ILE A 107 -11.73 -2.16 -5.54
N THR A 108 -11.23 -3.38 -5.71
CA THR A 108 -11.77 -4.57 -5.05
C THR A 108 -10.96 -4.96 -3.80
N PRO A 109 -11.53 -5.73 -2.85
CA PRO A 109 -10.82 -6.21 -1.66
C PRO A 109 -9.56 -7.02 -1.97
N GLU A 110 -9.51 -7.71 -3.11
CA GLU A 110 -8.34 -8.48 -3.56
C GLU A 110 -7.13 -7.56 -3.78
N ILE A 111 -7.34 -6.34 -4.31
CA ILE A 111 -6.31 -5.30 -4.48
C ILE A 111 -5.70 -4.89 -3.15
N VAL A 112 -6.53 -4.69 -2.13
CA VAL A 112 -6.09 -4.35 -0.77
C VAL A 112 -5.30 -5.51 -0.15
N THR A 113 -5.85 -6.72 -0.22
CA THR A 113 -5.26 -7.93 0.36
C THR A 113 -3.85 -8.16 -0.16
N TRP A 114 -3.65 -8.02 -1.48
CA TRP A 114 -2.33 -8.15 -2.07
C TRP A 114 -1.36 -7.05 -1.63
N CYS A 115 -1.83 -5.81 -1.53
CA CYS A 115 -0.98 -4.71 -1.04
C CYS A 115 -0.46 -5.02 0.36
N LEU A 116 -1.31 -5.57 1.23
CA LEU A 116 -0.95 -6.01 2.59
C LEU A 116 0.09 -7.13 2.55
N VAL A 117 -0.18 -8.21 1.82
CA VAL A 117 0.77 -9.34 1.69
C VAL A 117 2.14 -8.86 1.20
N ARG A 118 2.17 -7.96 0.21
CA ARG A 118 3.43 -7.44 -0.33
C ARG A 118 4.19 -6.57 0.68
N LEU A 119 3.49 -5.74 1.45
CA LEU A 119 4.10 -4.92 2.51
C LEU A 119 4.68 -5.79 3.63
N LEU A 120 3.96 -6.83 4.04
CA LEU A 120 4.40 -7.74 5.11
C LEU A 120 5.57 -8.63 4.69
N ARG A 121 5.58 -9.11 3.43
CA ARG A 121 6.74 -9.88 2.90
C ARG A 121 8.03 -9.06 2.87
N ARG A 122 7.96 -7.77 2.53
CA ARG A 122 9.15 -6.90 2.57
C ARG A 122 9.76 -6.80 3.95
N ASP A 123 8.93 -6.79 4.99
CA ASP A 123 9.41 -6.78 6.37
C ASP A 123 10.14 -8.09 6.73
N GLU A 124 9.66 -9.23 6.25
CA GLU A 124 10.32 -10.54 6.42
C GLU A 124 11.66 -10.59 5.67
N ASP A 125 11.72 -10.06 4.45
CA ASP A 125 12.91 -10.08 3.59
C ASP A 125 14.00 -9.09 4.03
N GLU A 126 13.63 -7.86 4.39
CA GLU A 126 14.56 -6.76 4.69
C GLU A 126 14.96 -6.68 6.18
N GLY A 127 14.31 -7.45 7.06
CA GLY A 127 14.63 -7.51 8.49
C GLY A 127 14.31 -6.22 9.25
N SER A 128 13.01 -5.96 9.44
CA SER A 128 12.43 -4.77 10.10
C SER A 128 12.26 -3.53 9.20
N ASP A 129 11.46 -3.68 8.14
CA ASP A 129 11.06 -2.57 7.27
C ASP A 129 9.88 -1.78 7.88
N GLU A 130 10.18 -0.95 8.87
CA GLU A 130 9.17 -0.15 9.59
C GLU A 130 8.36 0.77 8.66
N GLU A 131 8.91 1.19 7.52
CA GLU A 131 8.21 2.04 6.55
C GLU A 131 7.07 1.28 5.86
N SER A 132 7.33 0.05 5.43
CA SER A 132 6.30 -0.84 4.86
C SER A 132 5.25 -1.19 5.90
N ILE A 133 5.64 -1.44 7.15
CA ILE A 133 4.70 -1.74 8.23
C ILE A 133 3.82 -0.54 8.58
N GLU A 134 4.38 0.68 8.61
CA GLU A 134 3.59 1.90 8.81
C GLU A 134 2.57 2.10 7.68
N CYS A 135 2.97 1.84 6.42
CA CYS A 135 2.04 1.85 5.30
C CYS A 135 0.94 0.79 5.43
N ALA A 136 1.25 -0.41 5.92
CA ALA A 136 0.28 -1.48 6.13
C ALA A 136 -0.74 -1.11 7.21
N VAL A 137 -0.28 -0.54 8.34
CA VAL A 137 -1.16 -0.05 9.41
C VAL A 137 -2.11 1.01 8.89
N LYS A 138 -1.61 2.02 8.16
CA LYS A 138 -2.45 3.09 7.58
C LYS A 138 -3.46 2.56 6.55
N LEU A 139 -3.06 1.58 5.73
CA LEU A 139 -3.96 0.95 4.77
C LEU A 139 -5.10 0.23 5.48
N LEU A 140 -4.79 -0.56 6.53
CA LEU A 140 -5.77 -1.27 7.33
C LEU A 140 -6.76 -0.31 8.02
N GLU A 141 -6.29 0.81 8.56
CA GLU A 141 -7.16 1.84 9.13
C GLU A 141 -8.11 2.44 8.10
N SER A 142 -7.59 2.79 6.92
CA SER A 142 -8.37 3.39 5.83
C SER A 142 -9.48 2.45 5.35
N VAL A 143 -9.13 1.17 5.15
CA VAL A 143 -10.06 0.11 4.70
C VAL A 143 -11.14 -0.14 5.75
N GLY A 144 -10.76 -0.20 7.03
CA GLY A 144 -11.68 -0.48 8.13
C GLY A 144 -12.71 0.62 8.38
N ARG A 145 -12.32 1.90 8.24
CA ARG A 145 -13.24 3.05 8.41
C ARG A 145 -14.37 3.11 7.38
N ASN A 146 -14.24 2.42 6.25
CA ASN A 146 -15.21 2.52 5.15
C ASN A 146 -16.47 1.62 5.30
N GLY A 147 -16.81 1.19 6.52
CA GLY A 147 -18.07 0.48 6.80
C GLY A 147 -18.05 -1.03 6.58
N GLU A 148 -16.93 -1.70 6.89
CA GLU A 148 -16.73 -3.16 6.73
C GLU A 148 -17.08 -3.76 5.34
N PRO A 149 -16.62 -3.19 4.21
CA PRO A 149 -16.73 -3.85 2.90
C PRO A 149 -15.84 -5.10 2.78
N VAL A 150 -14.87 -5.27 3.68
CA VAL A 150 -13.98 -6.44 3.77
C VAL A 150 -14.36 -7.22 5.02
N SER A 151 -14.54 -8.53 4.87
CA SER A 151 -14.94 -9.40 5.98
C SER A 151 -13.90 -9.42 7.11
N ARG A 152 -14.36 -9.72 8.33
CA ARG A 152 -13.49 -9.91 9.50
C ARG A 152 -12.39 -10.93 9.21
N ASP A 153 -12.78 -12.04 8.59
CA ASP A 153 -11.91 -13.16 8.24
C ASP A 153 -10.78 -12.77 7.28
N GLN A 154 -10.96 -11.71 6.49
CA GLN A 154 -9.94 -11.21 5.57
C GLN A 154 -8.95 -10.25 6.24
N ILE A 155 -9.36 -9.43 7.22
CA ILE A 155 -8.49 -8.41 7.83
C ILE A 155 -7.80 -8.89 9.11
N ASP A 156 -8.52 -9.65 9.94
CA ASP A 156 -8.05 -10.05 11.27
C ASP A 156 -6.71 -10.80 11.26
N PRO A 157 -6.43 -11.71 10.30
CA PRO A 157 -5.13 -12.37 10.23
C PRO A 157 -3.95 -11.40 10.11
N TYR A 158 -4.11 -10.30 9.36
CA TYR A 158 -3.06 -9.31 9.18
C TYR A 158 -2.81 -8.48 10.44
N ILE A 159 -3.86 -8.12 11.17
CA ILE A 159 -3.74 -7.41 12.44
C ILE A 159 -3.05 -8.29 13.47
N LEU A 160 -3.43 -9.57 13.56
CA LEU A 160 -2.79 -10.53 14.47
C LEU A 160 -1.31 -10.72 14.14
N TYR A 161 -0.95 -10.85 12.87
CA TYR A 161 0.45 -10.92 12.42
C TYR A 161 1.25 -9.68 12.88
N LEU A 162 0.70 -8.48 12.67
CA LEU A 162 1.35 -7.23 13.10
C LEU A 162 1.52 -7.16 14.62
N GLN A 163 0.54 -7.63 15.40
CA GLN A 163 0.64 -7.67 16.85
C GLN A 163 1.72 -8.62 17.33
N ASP A 164 1.84 -9.80 16.73
CA ASP A 164 2.87 -10.80 17.03
C ASP A 164 4.28 -10.26 16.74
N LYS A 165 4.45 -9.59 15.59
CA LYS A 165 5.72 -8.98 15.19
C LYS A 165 6.04 -7.67 15.90
N SER A 166 5.05 -7.03 16.53
CA SER A 166 5.19 -5.72 17.15
C SER A 166 6.41 -5.55 18.07
N PRO A 167 6.86 -6.54 18.88
CA PRO A 167 8.03 -6.39 19.74
C PRO A 167 9.34 -6.07 19.00
N ASN A 168 9.41 -6.38 17.70
CA ASN A 168 10.59 -6.13 16.87
C ASN A 168 10.67 -4.69 16.34
N TYR A 169 9.61 -3.90 16.48
CA TYR A 169 9.54 -2.55 15.93
C TYR A 169 9.71 -1.46 17.01
N SER A 170 9.96 -0.23 16.54
CA SER A 170 10.03 0.97 17.36
C SER A 170 8.80 1.16 18.26
N SER A 171 8.98 1.88 19.37
CA SER A 171 7.88 2.21 20.28
C SER A 171 6.71 2.90 19.58
N ARG A 172 7.00 3.80 18.63
CA ARG A 172 6.00 4.49 17.81
C ARG A 172 5.14 3.50 17.03
N LEU A 173 5.76 2.54 16.35
CA LEU A 173 5.05 1.57 15.52
C LEU A 173 4.27 0.56 16.36
N ARG A 174 4.82 0.14 17.51
CA ARG A 174 4.10 -0.66 18.50
C ARG A 174 2.82 0.01 18.98
N THR A 175 2.88 1.31 19.29
CA THR A 175 1.69 2.08 19.68
C THR A 175 0.68 2.12 18.54
N ALA A 176 1.11 2.41 17.31
CA ALA A 176 0.22 2.43 16.14
C ALA A 176 -0.46 1.08 15.89
N ILE A 177 0.26 -0.03 16.02
CA ILE A 177 -0.30 -1.39 15.88
C ILE A 177 -1.32 -1.68 16.99
N ALA A 178 -1.04 -1.26 18.22
CA ALA A 178 -1.97 -1.41 19.34
C ALA A 178 -3.25 -0.56 19.14
N GLU A 179 -3.12 0.66 18.64
CA GLU A 179 -4.24 1.54 18.29
C GLU A 179 -5.08 0.93 17.16
N LEU A 180 -4.47 0.39 16.11
CA LEU A 180 -5.16 -0.34 15.05
C LEU A 180 -5.97 -1.52 15.60
N ALA A 181 -5.37 -2.33 16.47
CA ALA A 181 -6.06 -3.45 17.09
C ALA A 181 -7.22 -3.00 18.00
N ALA A 182 -7.06 -1.88 18.71
CA ALA A 182 -8.12 -1.29 19.53
C ALA A 182 -9.26 -0.74 18.67
N LEU A 183 -8.95 -0.04 17.57
CA LEU A 183 -9.92 0.42 16.58
C LEU A 183 -10.70 -0.76 16.02
N ARG A 184 -10.02 -1.85 15.69
CA ARG A 184 -10.65 -3.07 15.18
C ARG A 184 -11.64 -3.66 16.20
N LYS A 185 -11.23 -3.79 17.47
CA LYS A 185 -12.11 -4.27 18.56
C LYS A 185 -13.33 -3.37 18.77
N ASN A 186 -13.20 -2.07 18.51
CA ASN A 186 -14.29 -1.11 18.59
C ASN A 186 -15.13 -0.99 17.30
N ASN A 187 -15.07 -1.98 16.41
CA ASN A 187 -15.74 -1.98 15.09
C ASN A 187 -15.41 -0.72 14.28
N TRP A 188 -14.13 -0.34 14.25
CA TRP A 188 -13.59 0.80 13.51
C TRP A 188 -14.11 2.17 13.94
N LYS A 189 -14.80 2.24 15.09
CA LYS A 189 -15.22 3.50 15.68
C LYS A 189 -14.03 4.13 16.42
N PRO A 190 -13.75 5.43 16.22
CA PRO A 190 -12.74 6.14 17.00
C PRO A 190 -13.01 5.99 18.50
N LEU A 191 -12.01 5.61 19.29
CA LEU A 191 -12.15 5.45 20.75
C LEU A 191 -12.32 6.78 21.50
N ARG A 192 -12.03 7.93 20.84
CA ARG A 192 -12.30 9.27 21.34
C ARG A 192 -12.76 10.15 20.17
N ALA A 193 -14.00 10.62 20.23
CA ALA A 193 -14.25 11.97 19.74
C ALA A 193 -13.44 12.88 20.65
N GLU A 194 -12.60 13.76 20.08
CA GLU A 194 -12.14 14.92 20.82
C GLU A 194 -13.39 15.61 21.37
N ALA A 195 -13.54 15.55 22.69
CA ALA A 195 -14.53 16.33 23.39
C ALA A 195 -14.22 17.79 23.08
N ASN A 196 -15.23 18.51 22.59
CA ASN A 196 -15.29 19.96 22.50
C ASN A 196 -14.39 20.66 23.53
N GLN A 197 -13.49 21.51 23.04
CA GLN A 197 -13.07 22.75 23.69
C GLN A 197 -12.93 23.75 22.53
N GLU A 198 -14.04 24.42 22.21
CA GLU A 198 -14.28 25.87 22.43
C GLU A 198 -13.52 26.77 21.45
#